data_AF-A0A7R9FF77-F1
#
_entry.id   AF-A0A7R9FF77-F1
#
_cell.length_a   1.000
_cell.length_b   1.000
_cell.length_c   1.000
_cell.angle_alpha   90.00
_cell.angle_beta   90.00
_cell.angle_gamma   90.00
#
_symmetry.space_group_name_H-M   'P 1'
#
loop_
_entity.id
_entity.type
_entity.pdbx_description
1 polymer ?
#
loop_
_entity_poly.entity_id
_entity_poly.type
_entity_poly.pdbx_seq_one_letter_code
_entity_poly.pdbx_strand_id
1 'polypeptide(L)'
;LPSCTCIPGYTGDPFRYCNLLPREPPPSEPGDPCVPSPCGPNSQCRQVNGQAVCSCLPTYIGSPPGCRPECVVSSECPQNRACVNQKCADPCPGTCGLSTRCEVINHSPICSCLPGNTGDPFSRCYPIPPPPSPPPTPTNPCVPSPCGPNSLCQAVGQTPSCSCLSNYMGAPPNCRPECSINSECSSNRACLREKCRDPCPGSCGAGAQCNVINHTPRKNQFRVTHATHLLADQTLNVTTVSAHVCLNTKVIRTEDVDLNVCSARIVLETGHALGTSVQILAQELVGKMLCLLLKFTHATLHRAALAVSAERLTARPCALVYLATWEVLLLVDLSV
;
A
#
# COMPACT_ATOMS: atom_id res chain seq x y z
N LEU A 1 134.58 -1.34 22.63
CA LEU A 1 133.19 -1.78 22.87
C LEU A 1 132.82 -2.80 21.80
N PRO A 2 132.32 -4.00 22.15
CA PRO A 2 131.91 -4.98 21.14
C PRO A 2 130.60 -4.54 20.45
N SER A 3 130.54 -4.69 19.13
CA SER A 3 129.35 -4.42 18.32
C SER A 3 128.63 -5.73 18.03
N CYS A 4 127.39 -5.87 18.50
CA CYS A 4 126.56 -7.04 18.24
C CYS A 4 125.41 -6.65 17.30
N THR A 5 125.19 -7.45 16.27
CA THR A 5 124.05 -7.33 15.35
C THR A 5 123.45 -8.71 15.12
N CYS A 6 122.13 -8.77 14.90
CA CYS A 6 121.45 -10.03 14.58
C CYS A 6 121.87 -10.53 13.20
N ILE A 7 121.99 -11.85 13.03
CA ILE A 7 122.22 -12.48 11.73
C ILE A 7 120.99 -12.28 10.80
N PRO A 8 121.19 -12.28 9.47
CA PRO A 8 120.07 -12.12 8.53
C PRO A 8 118.96 -13.15 8.77
N GLY A 9 117.71 -12.68 8.82
CA GLY A 9 116.54 -13.52 9.10
C GLY A 9 116.10 -13.55 10.57
N TYR A 10 116.82 -12.86 11.47
CA TYR A 10 116.47 -12.73 12.88
C TYR A 10 116.30 -11.25 13.27
N THR A 11 115.37 -10.97 14.19
CA THR A 11 115.06 -9.64 14.73
C THR A 11 115.01 -9.68 16.26
N GLY A 12 115.27 -8.56 16.93
CA GLY A 12 115.31 -8.48 18.38
C GLY A 12 116.49 -7.67 18.90
N ASP A 13 116.90 -7.93 20.14
CA ASP A 13 118.00 -7.23 20.78
C ASP A 13 119.30 -8.04 20.63
N PRO A 14 120.29 -7.57 19.83
CA PRO A 14 121.54 -8.29 19.59
C PRO A 14 122.39 -8.50 20.84
N PHE A 15 122.17 -7.73 21.90
CA PHE A 15 122.89 -7.86 23.16
C PHE A 15 122.21 -8.83 24.14
N ARG A 16 120.94 -9.21 23.90
CA ARG A 16 120.21 -10.18 24.73
C ARG A 16 119.92 -11.47 23.99
N TYR A 17 119.12 -11.41 22.93
CA TYR A 17 118.83 -12.52 22.02
C TYR A 17 118.08 -12.03 20.79
N CYS A 18 118.39 -12.63 19.64
CA CYS A 18 117.67 -12.42 18.38
C CYS A 18 116.70 -13.57 18.15
N ASN A 19 115.48 -13.28 17.70
CA ASN A 19 114.44 -14.25 17.36
C ASN A 19 114.30 -14.37 15.84
N LEU A 20 113.92 -15.54 15.33
CA LEU A 20 113.56 -15.68 13.92
C LEU A 20 112.46 -14.68 13.56
N LEU A 21 112.65 -13.97 12.44
CA LEU A 21 111.58 -13.17 11.86
C LEU A 21 110.38 -14.09 11.62
N PRO A 22 109.18 -13.77 12.16
CA PRO A 22 107.98 -14.54 11.87
C PRO A 22 107.79 -14.63 10.36
N ARG A 23 107.51 -15.83 9.84
CA ARG A 23 107.07 -15.95 8.45
C ARG A 23 105.75 -15.18 8.33
N GLU A 24 105.68 -14.27 7.37
CA GLU A 24 104.43 -13.60 7.04
C GLU A 24 103.37 -14.68 6.79
N PRO A 25 102.19 -14.58 7.43
CA PRO A 25 101.11 -15.50 7.13
C PRO A 25 100.81 -15.42 5.63
N PRO A 26 100.47 -16.55 4.98
CA PRO A 26 100.08 -16.52 3.57
C PRO A 26 98.93 -15.51 3.40
N PRO A 27 98.90 -14.73 2.31
CA PRO A 27 97.82 -13.81 2.05
C PRO A 27 96.49 -14.58 2.10
N SER A 28 95.56 -14.13 2.94
CA SER A 28 94.22 -14.70 3.02
C SER A 28 93.57 -14.60 1.64
N GLU A 29 93.09 -15.72 1.09
CA GLU A 29 92.38 -15.70 -0.18
C GLU A 29 91.19 -14.72 -0.11
N PRO A 30 90.96 -13.91 -1.16
CA PRO A 30 89.81 -13.00 -1.18
C PRO A 30 88.53 -13.81 -1.02
N GLY A 31 87.76 -13.55 0.05
CA GLY A 31 86.45 -14.14 0.23
C GLY A 31 85.51 -13.78 -0.92
N ASP A 32 84.48 -14.60 -1.15
CA ASP A 32 83.47 -14.34 -2.18
C ASP A 32 82.78 -12.98 -1.91
N PRO A 33 82.92 -11.96 -2.79
CA PRO A 33 82.33 -10.64 -2.60
C PRO A 33 80.79 -10.65 -2.72
N CYS A 34 80.18 -11.77 -3.11
CA CYS A 34 78.73 -11.96 -3.10
C CYS A 34 78.19 -12.50 -1.76
N VAL A 35 79.02 -12.71 -0.73
CA VAL A 35 78.59 -13.25 0.58
C VAL A 35 79.07 -12.36 1.74
N PRO A 36 78.18 -11.59 2.40
CA PRO A 36 76.77 -11.37 2.07
C PRO A 36 76.60 -10.51 0.81
N SER A 37 75.52 -10.72 0.05
CA SER A 37 75.32 -10.07 -1.25
C SER A 37 75.14 -8.55 -1.12
N PRO A 38 75.93 -7.72 -1.84
CA PRO A 38 75.77 -6.27 -1.84
C PRO A 38 74.69 -5.76 -2.82
N CYS A 39 74.06 -6.64 -3.61
CA CYS A 39 73.26 -6.26 -4.78
C CYS A 39 71.81 -5.86 -4.52
N GLY A 40 71.34 -5.89 -3.27
CA GLY A 40 69.95 -5.59 -2.93
C GLY A 40 68.93 -6.65 -3.41
N PRO A 41 67.64 -6.48 -3.08
CA PRO A 41 66.59 -7.43 -3.43
C PRO A 41 66.32 -7.45 -4.94
N ASN A 42 65.79 -8.58 -5.44
CA ASN A 42 65.47 -8.81 -6.84
C ASN A 42 66.66 -8.64 -7.82
N SER A 43 67.89 -8.78 -7.30
CA SER A 43 69.14 -8.72 -8.06
C SER A 43 69.91 -10.03 -7.95
N GLN A 44 70.59 -10.41 -9.03
CA GLN A 44 71.59 -11.47 -9.03
C GLN A 44 73.00 -10.88 -8.86
N CYS A 45 73.79 -11.49 -7.97
CA CYS A 45 75.21 -11.19 -7.79
C CYS A 45 76.05 -12.22 -8.54
N ARG A 46 77.01 -11.77 -9.34
CA ARG A 46 78.05 -12.62 -9.94
C ARG A 46 79.42 -12.07 -9.59
N GLN A 47 80.36 -12.93 -9.23
CA GLN A 47 81.75 -12.51 -9.04
C GLN A 47 82.45 -12.39 -10.41
N VAL A 48 83.03 -11.24 -10.71
CA VAL A 48 83.87 -11.02 -11.90
C VAL A 48 85.16 -10.35 -11.44
N ASN A 49 86.32 -10.98 -11.68
CA ASN A 49 87.64 -10.46 -11.29
C ASN A 49 87.76 -10.06 -9.80
N GLY A 50 87.19 -10.87 -8.90
CA GLY A 50 87.22 -10.58 -7.46
C GLY A 50 86.29 -9.46 -6.99
N GLN A 51 85.42 -8.93 -7.87
CA GLN A 51 84.41 -7.92 -7.54
C GLN A 51 82.99 -8.45 -7.72
N ALA A 52 82.06 -7.95 -6.91
CA ALA A 52 80.64 -8.24 -7.04
C ALA A 52 80.03 -7.41 -8.18
N VAL A 53 79.52 -8.08 -9.22
CA VAL A 53 78.76 -7.46 -10.31
C VAL A 53 77.29 -7.80 -10.14
N CYS A 54 76.47 -6.76 -10.01
CA CYS A 54 75.03 -6.87 -9.77
C CYS A 54 74.25 -6.68 -11.07
N SER A 55 73.17 -7.45 -11.25
CA SER A 55 72.18 -7.21 -12.31
C SER A 55 70.78 -7.56 -11.80
N CYS A 56 69.73 -6.93 -12.31
CA CYS A 56 68.36 -7.30 -11.92
C CYS A 56 68.01 -8.71 -12.40
N LEU A 57 67.16 -9.41 -11.64
CA LEU A 57 66.58 -10.68 -12.07
C LEU A 57 65.75 -10.49 -13.36
N PRO A 58 65.52 -11.57 -14.14
CA PRO A 58 64.60 -11.52 -15.27
C PRO A 58 63.25 -10.95 -14.84
N THR A 59 62.65 -10.10 -15.69
CA THR A 59 61.39 -9.35 -15.46
C THR A 59 61.46 -8.15 -14.50
N TYR A 60 62.57 -7.91 -13.83
CA TYR A 60 62.78 -6.70 -13.02
C TYR A 60 63.51 -5.62 -13.83
N ILE A 61 63.12 -4.37 -13.63
CA ILE A 61 63.68 -3.19 -14.30
C ILE A 61 64.44 -2.30 -13.32
N GLY A 62 65.35 -1.49 -13.87
CA GLY A 62 66.19 -0.55 -13.11
C GLY A 62 67.63 -1.04 -12.96
N SER A 63 68.31 -0.50 -11.95
CA SER A 63 69.69 -0.85 -11.62
C SER A 63 69.79 -1.26 -10.15
N PRO A 64 70.54 -2.33 -9.83
CA PRO A 64 70.80 -2.73 -8.44
C PRO A 64 71.37 -1.56 -7.62
N PRO A 65 71.00 -1.42 -6.33
CA PRO A 65 70.11 -2.28 -5.55
C PRO A 65 68.60 -2.02 -5.72
N GLY A 66 68.22 -1.05 -6.57
CA GLY A 66 66.84 -0.61 -6.77
C GLY A 66 66.05 -1.38 -7.84
N CYS A 67 66.27 -2.69 -7.97
CA CYS A 67 65.53 -3.51 -8.92
C CYS A 67 64.06 -3.64 -8.49
N ARG A 68 63.15 -3.21 -9.36
CA ARG A 68 61.69 -3.24 -9.11
C ARG A 68 60.96 -3.92 -10.26
N PRO A 69 59.76 -4.48 -10.03
CA PRO A 69 58.94 -5.00 -11.12
C PRO A 69 58.57 -3.88 -12.12
N GLU A 70 58.04 -4.27 -13.28
CA GLU A 70 57.55 -3.31 -14.28
C GLU A 70 56.47 -2.39 -13.69
N CYS A 71 55.57 -2.95 -12.89
CA CYS A 71 54.53 -2.22 -12.18
C CYS A 71 54.23 -2.86 -10.82
N VAL A 72 53.81 -2.04 -9.86
CA VAL A 72 53.16 -2.47 -8.61
C VAL A 72 51.72 -2.01 -8.58
N VAL A 73 51.42 -0.88 -9.22
CA VAL A 73 50.08 -0.33 -9.35
C VAL A 73 49.74 -0.11 -10.83
N SER A 74 48.46 -0.23 -11.20
CA SER A 74 48.04 -0.08 -12.59
C SER A 74 48.33 1.30 -13.19
N SER A 75 48.44 2.35 -12.36
CA SER A 75 48.80 3.70 -12.81
C SER A 75 50.24 3.83 -13.31
N GLU A 76 51.11 2.84 -13.07
CA GLU A 76 52.44 2.76 -13.68
C GLU A 76 52.39 2.23 -15.12
N CYS A 77 51.26 1.65 -15.54
CA CYS A 77 51.06 1.14 -16.88
C CYS A 77 50.44 2.20 -17.81
N PRO A 78 50.54 2.02 -19.14
CA PRO A 78 49.75 2.79 -20.09
C PRO A 78 48.24 2.69 -19.80
N GLN A 79 47.46 3.72 -20.18
CA GLN A 79 46.02 3.80 -19.89
C GLN A 79 45.20 2.58 -20.38
N ASN A 80 45.67 1.92 -21.44
CA ASN A 80 45.08 0.76 -22.08
C ASN A 80 45.61 -0.59 -21.55
N ARG A 81 46.35 -0.60 -20.44
CA ARG A 81 46.90 -1.80 -19.78
C ARG A 81 46.72 -1.72 -18.29
N ALA A 82 46.77 -2.86 -17.61
CA ALA A 82 46.69 -2.94 -16.16
C ALA A 82 47.91 -3.66 -15.58
N CYS A 83 48.18 -3.44 -14.29
CA CYS A 83 49.22 -4.20 -13.63
C CYS A 83 48.69 -5.58 -13.25
N VAL A 84 49.12 -6.60 -13.99
CA VAL A 84 48.72 -8.00 -13.79
C VAL A 84 49.98 -8.81 -13.57
N ASN A 85 50.11 -9.46 -12.40
CA ASN A 85 51.29 -10.23 -12.01
C ASN A 85 52.60 -9.43 -12.18
N GLN A 86 52.63 -8.19 -11.66
CA GLN A 86 53.82 -7.32 -11.69
C GLN A 86 54.28 -6.89 -13.11
N LYS A 87 53.39 -7.04 -14.09
CA LYS A 87 53.64 -6.74 -15.50
C LYS A 87 52.50 -5.93 -16.10
N CYS A 88 52.80 -4.98 -16.99
CA CYS A 88 51.77 -4.22 -17.68
C CYS A 88 51.18 -5.02 -18.84
N ALA A 89 50.01 -5.61 -18.60
CA ALA A 89 49.32 -6.50 -19.54
C ALA A 89 47.90 -6.03 -19.86
N ASP A 90 47.32 -6.59 -20.91
CA ASP A 90 45.92 -6.37 -21.25
C ASP A 90 45.02 -7.19 -20.29
N PRO A 91 44.10 -6.56 -19.52
CA PRO A 91 43.17 -7.26 -18.63
C PRO A 91 41.96 -7.89 -19.35
N CYS A 92 41.79 -7.72 -20.66
CA CYS A 92 40.65 -8.25 -21.40
C CYS A 92 40.58 -9.80 -21.51
N PRO A 93 41.68 -10.53 -21.76
CA PRO A 93 41.63 -11.98 -21.93
C PRO A 93 41.04 -12.70 -20.70
N GLY A 94 39.89 -13.35 -20.88
CA GLY A 94 39.21 -14.11 -19.83
C GLY A 94 38.24 -13.31 -18.95
N THR A 95 38.08 -12.00 -19.18
CA THR A 95 37.23 -11.13 -18.34
C THR A 95 35.82 -10.93 -18.90
N CYS A 96 35.67 -10.84 -20.22
CA CYS A 96 34.37 -10.63 -20.87
C CYS A 96 33.73 -11.93 -21.37
N GLY A 97 32.40 -11.91 -21.53
CA GLY A 97 31.61 -13.03 -22.00
C GLY A 97 31.73 -13.33 -23.50
N LEU A 98 30.86 -14.20 -24.00
CA LEU A 98 30.83 -14.53 -25.43
C LEU A 98 30.07 -13.49 -26.26
N SER A 99 30.53 -13.25 -27.49
CA SER A 99 29.93 -12.30 -28.44
C SER A 99 29.92 -10.84 -27.97
N THR A 100 31.01 -10.45 -27.29
CA THR A 100 31.24 -9.12 -26.72
C THR A 100 32.50 -8.48 -27.27
N ARG A 101 32.60 -7.15 -27.15
CA ARG A 101 33.82 -6.38 -27.34
C ARG A 101 34.36 -5.94 -25.97
N CYS A 102 35.66 -6.16 -25.74
CA CYS A 102 36.36 -5.69 -24.56
C CYS A 102 37.21 -4.46 -24.92
N GLU A 103 37.11 -3.41 -24.12
CA GLU A 103 37.92 -2.20 -24.24
C GLU A 103 38.51 -1.86 -22.88
N VAL A 104 39.82 -1.56 -22.82
CA VAL A 104 40.48 -1.18 -21.56
C VAL A 104 40.40 0.32 -21.38
N ILE A 105 39.65 0.77 -20.38
CA ILE A 105 39.50 2.19 -20.04
C ILE A 105 40.00 2.38 -18.61
N ASN A 106 40.99 3.26 -18.43
CA ASN A 106 41.61 3.53 -17.12
C ASN A 106 42.04 2.25 -16.40
N HIS A 107 42.83 1.42 -17.09
CA HIS A 107 43.33 0.14 -16.60
C HIS A 107 42.23 -0.91 -16.27
N SER A 108 40.97 -0.64 -16.61
CA SER A 108 39.83 -1.51 -16.30
C SER A 108 39.22 -2.07 -17.59
N PRO A 109 38.95 -3.38 -17.67
CA PRO A 109 38.29 -3.97 -18.83
C PRO A 109 36.79 -3.62 -18.81
N ILE A 110 36.31 -3.04 -19.89
CA ILE A 110 34.91 -2.69 -20.12
C ILE A 110 34.36 -3.63 -21.19
N CYS A 111 33.37 -4.43 -20.80
CA CYS A 111 32.71 -5.39 -21.67
C CYS A 111 31.41 -4.80 -22.24
N SER A 112 31.22 -4.92 -23.56
CA SER A 112 29.99 -4.49 -24.23
C SER A 112 29.54 -5.52 -25.26
N CYS A 113 28.23 -5.69 -25.49
CA CYS A 113 27.75 -6.57 -26.55
C CYS A 113 28.18 -6.03 -27.92
N LEU A 114 28.49 -6.93 -28.86
CA LEU A 114 28.71 -6.54 -30.25
C LEU A 114 27.46 -5.86 -30.85
N PRO A 115 27.63 -4.96 -31.84
CA PRO A 115 26.49 -4.33 -32.51
C PRO A 115 25.50 -5.36 -33.05
N GLY A 116 24.21 -5.18 -32.76
CA GLY A 116 23.16 -6.13 -33.14
C GLY A 116 22.93 -7.26 -32.15
N ASN A 117 23.68 -7.32 -31.05
CA ASN A 117 23.47 -8.27 -29.96
C ASN A 117 22.96 -7.58 -28.68
N THR A 118 22.28 -8.34 -27.83
CA THR A 118 21.76 -7.95 -26.52
C THR A 118 21.99 -9.06 -25.50
N GLY A 119 21.96 -8.76 -24.20
CA GLY A 119 22.25 -9.73 -23.14
C GLY A 119 23.21 -9.15 -22.09
N ASP A 120 23.93 -10.04 -21.40
CA ASP A 120 24.90 -9.69 -20.36
C ASP A 120 26.33 -9.75 -20.91
N PRO A 121 27.07 -8.63 -20.98
CA PRO A 121 28.44 -8.59 -21.51
C PRO A 121 29.49 -9.38 -20.70
N PHE A 122 29.23 -9.72 -19.44
CA PHE A 122 30.16 -10.54 -18.65
C PHE A 122 29.91 -12.04 -18.81
N SER A 123 28.69 -12.41 -19.22
CA SER A 123 28.29 -13.80 -19.42
C SER A 123 28.23 -14.16 -20.92
N ARG A 124 27.25 -13.61 -21.64
CA ARG A 124 26.98 -13.89 -23.05
C ARG A 124 25.98 -12.89 -23.64
N CYS A 125 26.24 -12.46 -24.87
CA CYS A 125 25.28 -11.73 -25.69
C CYS A 125 24.68 -12.62 -26.80
N TYR A 126 23.46 -12.29 -27.23
CA TYR A 126 22.67 -12.99 -28.25
C TYR A 126 22.21 -11.99 -29.32
N PRO A 127 21.97 -12.42 -30.57
CA PRO A 127 21.39 -11.53 -31.58
C PRO A 127 20.06 -10.93 -31.13
N ILE A 128 19.86 -9.64 -31.37
CA ILE A 128 18.60 -8.96 -31.09
C ILE A 128 17.49 -9.63 -31.93
N PRO A 129 16.40 -10.10 -31.32
CA PRO A 129 15.31 -10.71 -32.07
C PRO A 129 14.68 -9.69 -33.03
N PRO A 130 14.17 -10.15 -34.19
CA PRO A 130 13.46 -9.27 -35.11
C PRO A 130 12.25 -8.64 -34.40
N PRO A 131 11.86 -7.42 -34.79
CA PRO A 131 10.67 -6.79 -34.23
C PRO A 131 9.44 -7.69 -34.46
N PRO A 132 8.50 -7.74 -33.50
CA PRO A 132 7.29 -8.52 -33.67
C PRO A 132 6.55 -8.07 -34.94
N SER A 133 5.99 -9.03 -35.68
CA SER A 133 5.15 -8.72 -36.83
C SER A 133 3.97 -7.82 -36.40
N PRO A 134 3.55 -6.87 -37.24
CA PRO A 134 2.38 -6.05 -36.93
C PRO A 134 1.18 -6.96 -36.65
N PRO A 135 0.35 -6.65 -35.64
CA PRO A 135 -0.84 -7.44 -35.35
C PRO A 135 -1.75 -7.48 -36.58
N PRO A 136 -2.48 -8.58 -36.82
CA PRO A 136 -3.45 -8.66 -37.91
C PRO A 136 -4.48 -7.54 -37.75
N THR A 137 -4.83 -6.88 -38.86
CA THR A 137 -5.91 -5.88 -38.88
C THR A 137 -7.20 -6.54 -38.40
N PRO A 138 -7.91 -5.96 -37.41
CA PRO A 138 -9.12 -6.57 -36.87
C PRO A 138 -10.19 -6.67 -37.97
N THR A 139 -10.68 -7.88 -38.23
CA THR A 139 -11.74 -8.16 -39.22
C THR A 139 -13.04 -7.43 -38.90
N ASN A 140 -13.25 -7.04 -37.64
CA ASN A 140 -14.38 -6.23 -37.19
C ASN A 140 -13.86 -5.01 -36.42
N PRO A 141 -14.13 -3.77 -36.89
CA PRO A 141 -13.66 -2.54 -36.23
C PRO A 141 -14.36 -2.25 -34.89
N CYS A 142 -15.41 -3.00 -34.53
CA CYS A 142 -16.10 -2.90 -33.25
C CYS A 142 -15.58 -3.88 -32.18
N VAL A 143 -14.53 -4.67 -32.46
CA VAL A 143 -13.96 -5.63 -31.49
C VAL A 143 -12.45 -5.42 -31.34
N PRO A 144 -11.98 -4.88 -30.20
CA PRO A 144 -12.76 -4.28 -29.10
C PRO A 144 -13.45 -2.96 -29.53
N SER A 145 -14.58 -2.62 -28.89
CA SER A 145 -15.38 -1.46 -29.29
C SER A 145 -14.66 -0.14 -28.98
N PRO A 146 -14.43 0.74 -29.98
CA PRO A 146 -13.81 2.04 -29.77
C PRO A 146 -14.80 3.11 -29.29
N CYS A 147 -16.09 2.80 -29.21
CA CYS A 147 -17.17 3.79 -29.02
C CYS A 147 -17.39 4.24 -27.56
N GLY A 148 -16.61 3.74 -26.60
CA GLY A 148 -16.78 4.05 -25.18
C GLY A 148 -18.02 3.39 -24.53
N PRO A 149 -18.20 3.56 -23.21
CA PRO A 149 -19.33 2.99 -22.47
C PRO A 149 -20.66 3.63 -22.88
N ASN A 150 -21.75 2.88 -22.72
CA ASN A 150 -23.11 3.32 -23.06
C ASN A 150 -23.33 3.73 -24.53
N SER A 151 -22.44 3.27 -25.41
CA SER A 151 -22.50 3.50 -26.86
C SER A 151 -22.71 2.19 -27.62
N LEU A 152 -23.47 2.25 -28.70
CA LEU A 152 -23.62 1.21 -29.69
C LEU A 152 -22.57 1.41 -30.80
N CYS A 153 -21.79 0.35 -31.08
CA CYS A 153 -20.89 0.30 -32.24
C CYS A 153 -21.56 -0.46 -33.38
N GLN A 154 -21.61 0.16 -34.55
CA GLN A 154 -22.07 -0.44 -35.80
C GLN A 154 -20.95 -0.39 -36.84
N ALA A 155 -20.57 -1.53 -37.41
CA ALA A 155 -19.59 -1.56 -38.50
C ALA A 155 -20.24 -1.06 -39.80
N VAL A 156 -19.74 0.06 -40.33
CA VAL A 156 -20.13 0.60 -41.64
C VAL A 156 -18.93 0.44 -42.58
N GLY A 157 -18.85 -0.72 -43.23
CA GLY A 157 -17.66 -1.12 -44.00
C GLY A 157 -16.51 -1.53 -43.06
N GLN A 158 -15.33 -0.91 -43.22
CA GLN A 158 -14.17 -1.10 -42.32
C GLN A 158 -14.09 -0.05 -41.21
N THR A 159 -15.07 0.87 -41.12
CA THR A 159 -15.07 1.96 -40.16
C THR A 159 -16.12 1.72 -39.07
N PRO A 160 -15.80 1.91 -37.78
CA PRO A 160 -16.78 1.84 -36.71
C PRO A 160 -17.63 3.12 -36.68
N SER A 161 -18.95 2.98 -36.70
CA SER A 161 -19.91 4.05 -36.47
C SER A 161 -20.44 3.95 -35.04
N CYS A 162 -20.33 5.03 -34.28
CA CYS A 162 -20.71 5.06 -32.87
C CYS A 162 -21.97 5.90 -32.67
N SER A 163 -22.90 5.42 -31.86
CA SER A 163 -24.09 6.17 -31.40
C SER A 163 -24.36 5.88 -29.92
N CYS A 164 -25.04 6.78 -29.20
CA CYS A 164 -25.42 6.49 -27.81
C CYS A 164 -26.57 5.47 -27.75
N LEU A 165 -26.54 4.58 -26.75
CA LEU A 165 -27.66 3.68 -26.46
C LEU A 165 -28.93 4.47 -26.15
N SER A 166 -30.09 3.86 -26.36
CA SER A 166 -31.38 4.49 -26.05
C SER A 166 -31.42 4.93 -24.58
N ASN A 167 -31.82 6.19 -24.36
CA ASN A 167 -31.84 6.89 -23.06
C ASN A 167 -30.51 7.50 -22.57
N TYR A 168 -29.41 7.30 -23.29
CA TYR A 168 -28.18 8.06 -23.07
C TYR A 168 -28.12 9.24 -24.03
N MET A 169 -27.61 10.37 -23.54
CA MET A 169 -27.51 11.63 -24.26
C MET A 169 -26.04 12.02 -24.48
N GLY A 170 -25.80 12.84 -25.49
CA GLY A 170 -24.47 13.32 -25.87
C GLY A 170 -23.96 12.66 -27.14
N ALA A 171 -22.63 12.62 -27.28
CA ALA A 171 -21.95 12.01 -28.40
C ALA A 171 -20.91 11.00 -27.88
N PRO A 172 -20.79 9.81 -28.50
CA PRO A 172 -19.74 8.86 -28.18
C PRO A 172 -18.34 9.52 -28.27
N PRO A 173 -17.38 9.14 -27.40
CA PRO A 173 -17.47 8.09 -26.37
C PRO A 173 -18.10 8.53 -25.05
N ASN A 174 -18.58 9.77 -24.97
CA ASN A 174 -19.04 10.40 -23.73
C ASN A 174 -20.57 10.37 -23.60
N CYS A 175 -21.18 9.22 -23.88
CA CYS A 175 -22.61 9.02 -23.69
C CYS A 175 -22.94 8.98 -22.20
N ARG A 176 -23.80 9.90 -21.75
CA ARG A 176 -24.17 10.05 -20.34
C ARG A 176 -25.67 9.83 -20.12
N PRO A 177 -26.09 9.31 -18.96
CA PRO A 177 -27.51 9.21 -18.63
C PRO A 177 -28.15 10.58 -18.45
N GLU A 178 -29.48 10.62 -18.28
CA GLU A 178 -30.22 11.85 -17.93
C GLU A 178 -29.78 12.40 -16.58
N CYS A 179 -29.52 11.52 -15.63
CA CYS A 179 -28.91 11.90 -14.36
C CYS A 179 -27.99 10.78 -13.83
N SER A 180 -26.95 11.17 -13.12
CA SER A 180 -26.14 10.30 -12.26
C SER A 180 -26.36 10.58 -10.78
N ILE A 181 -26.75 11.82 -10.46
CA ILE A 181 -26.97 12.32 -9.11
C ILE A 181 -28.26 13.15 -9.05
N ASN A 182 -28.83 13.25 -7.86
CA ASN A 182 -30.09 13.96 -7.64
C ASN A 182 -30.05 15.44 -8.07
N SER A 183 -28.92 16.12 -7.87
CA SER A 183 -28.76 17.55 -8.20
C SER A 183 -28.78 17.86 -9.70
N GLU A 184 -28.69 16.85 -10.57
CA GLU A 184 -28.88 17.01 -12.02
C GLU A 184 -30.36 17.04 -12.41
N CYS A 185 -31.25 16.64 -11.50
CA CYS A 185 -32.69 16.72 -11.67
C CYS A 185 -33.25 18.04 -11.13
N SER A 186 -34.48 18.38 -11.54
CA SER A 186 -35.24 19.44 -10.88
C SER A 186 -35.48 19.13 -9.40
N SER A 187 -35.66 20.16 -8.57
CA SER A 187 -35.80 20.03 -7.10
C SER A 187 -36.96 19.13 -6.63
N ASN A 188 -37.96 18.92 -7.50
CA ASN A 188 -39.13 18.07 -7.28
C ASN A 188 -38.99 16.65 -7.88
N ARG A 189 -37.81 16.26 -8.37
CA ARG A 189 -37.51 14.93 -8.93
C ARG A 189 -36.24 14.38 -8.30
N ALA A 190 -36.04 13.08 -8.36
CA ALA A 190 -34.82 12.42 -7.91
C ALA A 190 -34.24 11.58 -9.05
N CYS A 191 -32.95 11.35 -9.00
CA CYS A 191 -32.29 10.46 -9.94
C CYS A 191 -32.57 9.01 -9.56
N LEU A 192 -33.45 8.36 -10.34
CA LEU A 192 -33.90 7.01 -10.09
C LEU A 192 -33.69 6.17 -11.35
N ARG A 193 -32.74 5.23 -11.28
CA ARG A 193 -32.31 4.40 -12.43
C ARG A 193 -31.95 5.26 -13.64
N GLU A 194 -31.02 6.20 -13.43
CA GLU A 194 -30.43 7.04 -14.48
C GLU A 194 -31.42 8.00 -15.18
N LYS A 195 -32.61 8.20 -14.60
CA LYS A 195 -33.63 9.13 -15.07
C LYS A 195 -34.18 9.99 -13.95
N CYS A 196 -34.54 11.23 -14.27
CA CYS A 196 -35.16 12.14 -13.32
C CYS A 196 -36.65 11.81 -13.16
N ARG A 197 -36.98 11.09 -12.10
CA ARG A 197 -38.34 10.62 -11.81
C ARG A 197 -38.83 11.14 -10.45
N ASP A 198 -40.14 11.11 -10.25
CA ASP A 198 -40.73 11.41 -8.95
C ASP A 198 -40.41 10.28 -7.95
N PRO A 199 -39.78 10.56 -6.80
CA PRO A 199 -39.52 9.58 -5.74
C PRO A 199 -40.73 9.25 -4.85
N CYS A 200 -41.87 9.92 -5.00
CA CYS A 200 -43.05 9.68 -4.16
C CYS A 200 -43.74 8.31 -4.31
N PRO A 201 -43.89 7.73 -5.51
CA PRO A 201 -44.55 6.43 -5.68
C PRO A 201 -43.86 5.33 -4.86
N GLY A 202 -44.59 4.72 -3.92
CA GLY A 202 -44.09 3.65 -3.04
C GLY A 202 -43.32 4.12 -1.78
N SER A 203 -43.03 5.41 -1.65
CA SER A 203 -42.29 5.97 -0.50
C SER A 203 -43.19 6.35 0.69
N CYS A 204 -44.49 6.57 0.45
CA CYS A 204 -45.46 6.99 1.47
C CYS A 204 -46.54 5.95 1.74
N GLY A 205 -47.05 5.93 2.98
CA GLY A 205 -48.11 5.00 3.40
C GLY A 205 -49.49 5.39 2.84
N ALA A 206 -50.45 4.45 2.89
CA ALA A 206 -51.80 4.66 2.38
C ALA A 206 -52.46 5.89 3.03
N GLY A 207 -52.98 6.80 2.20
CA GLY A 207 -53.64 8.03 2.65
C GLY A 207 -52.71 9.20 3.02
N ALA A 208 -51.38 9.07 2.88
CA ALA A 208 -50.44 10.16 3.12
C ALA A 208 -50.17 10.99 1.86
N GLN A 209 -50.18 12.32 1.97
CA GLN A 209 -49.75 13.19 0.88
C GLN A 209 -48.22 13.25 0.83
N CYS A 210 -47.64 12.98 -0.34
CA CYS A 210 -46.21 13.04 -0.58
C CYS A 210 -45.85 14.30 -1.38
N ASN A 211 -44.88 15.07 -0.87
CA ASN A 211 -44.28 16.21 -1.56
C ASN A 211 -42.78 16.01 -1.67
N VAL A 212 -42.19 16.35 -2.82
CA VAL A 212 -40.75 16.20 -3.02
C VAL A 212 -40.07 17.51 -2.69
N ILE A 213 -39.19 17.50 -1.67
CA ILE A 213 -38.39 18.67 -1.29
C ILE A 213 -36.92 18.27 -1.36
N ASN A 214 -36.16 18.95 -2.22
CA ASN A 214 -34.73 18.71 -2.42
C ASN A 214 -34.47 17.22 -2.75
N HIS A 215 -35.17 16.72 -3.78
CA HIS A 215 -35.08 15.34 -4.28
C HIS A 215 -35.52 14.25 -3.27
N THR A 216 -36.01 14.64 -2.09
CA THR A 216 -36.39 13.73 -1.02
C THR A 216 -37.91 13.76 -0.82
N PRO A 217 -38.60 12.60 -0.78
CA PRO A 217 -40.02 12.56 -0.48
C PRO A 217 -40.27 12.95 0.98
N ARG A 218 -41.15 13.93 1.19
CA ARG A 218 -41.64 14.39 2.49
C ARG A 218 -43.11 14.03 2.61
N LYS A 219 -43.47 13.47 3.78
CA LYS A 219 -44.87 13.24 4.14
C LYS A 219 -45.43 14.51 4.75
N ASN A 220 -46.49 15.06 4.17
CA ASN A 220 -47.27 16.08 4.84
C ASN A 220 -48.32 15.39 5.71
N GLN A 221 -48.29 15.68 7.02
CA GLN A 221 -49.31 15.23 7.95
C GLN A 221 -50.55 16.13 7.75
N PHE A 222 -51.53 15.65 6.97
CA PHE A 222 -52.84 16.28 6.95
C PHE A 222 -53.48 16.13 8.33
N ARG A 223 -53.88 17.27 8.91
CA ARG A 223 -54.74 17.34 10.09
C ARG A 223 -56.13 16.87 9.64
N VAL A 224 -56.59 15.71 10.13
CA VAL A 224 -57.96 15.25 9.88
C VAL A 224 -58.91 16.19 10.64
N THR A 225 -59.42 17.23 9.98
CA THR A 225 -60.59 17.96 10.47
C THR A 225 -61.85 17.22 10.01
N HIS A 226 -62.65 16.79 10.99
CA HIS A 226 -63.96 16.14 10.92
C HIS A 226 -64.03 14.61 10.78
N ALA A 227 -64.39 13.97 11.89
CA ALA A 227 -65.33 12.86 11.91
C ALA A 227 -66.31 13.05 13.08
N THR A 228 -67.03 14.18 13.10
CA THR A 228 -68.28 14.30 13.85
C THR A 228 -69.38 13.59 13.06
N HIS A 229 -69.48 12.27 13.18
CA HIS A 229 -70.71 11.57 12.87
C HIS A 229 -70.75 10.24 13.62
N LEU A 230 -71.85 10.05 14.37
CA LEU A 230 -72.28 8.82 15.07
C LEU A 230 -71.53 8.62 16.40
N LEU A 231 -72.07 9.01 17.56
CA LEU A 231 -73.31 8.50 18.14
C LEU A 231 -74.12 9.64 18.76
N ALA A 232 -75.35 9.81 18.29
CA ALA A 232 -76.42 10.38 19.09
C ALA A 232 -76.91 9.26 20.03
N ASP A 233 -76.59 9.37 21.31
CA ASP A 233 -77.42 8.77 22.35
C ASP A 233 -77.56 9.78 23.50
N GLN A 234 -78.81 10.01 23.89
CA GLN A 234 -79.21 11.13 24.73
C GLN A 234 -78.82 10.84 26.19
N THR A 235 -77.83 11.54 26.75
CA THR A 235 -77.74 11.93 28.19
C THR A 235 -76.43 12.59 28.65
N LEU A 236 -75.44 12.90 27.79
CA LEU A 236 -74.24 13.64 28.23
C LEU A 236 -73.90 14.83 27.33
N ASN A 237 -73.92 16.03 27.91
CA ASN A 237 -73.31 17.24 27.36
C ASN A 237 -71.78 17.12 27.39
N VAL A 238 -71.19 16.44 26.40
CA VAL A 238 -69.75 16.50 26.12
C VAL A 238 -69.56 17.32 24.85
N THR A 239 -69.23 18.60 24.99
CA THR A 239 -69.21 19.53 23.86
C THR A 239 -67.96 19.41 22.99
N THR A 240 -66.84 18.86 23.47
CA THR A 240 -65.69 18.55 22.62
C THR A 240 -64.68 17.63 23.32
N VAL A 241 -64.28 16.53 22.68
CA VAL A 241 -63.06 15.78 23.07
C VAL A 241 -62.01 16.07 22.01
N SER A 242 -61.03 16.90 22.34
CA SER A 242 -59.90 17.17 21.45
C SER A 242 -58.72 16.27 21.83
N ALA A 243 -58.48 15.21 21.06
CA ALA A 243 -57.33 14.33 21.26
C ALA A 243 -56.16 14.79 20.38
N HIS A 244 -55.15 15.41 21.00
CA HIS A 244 -53.88 15.69 20.33
C HIS A 244 -52.99 14.45 20.38
N VAL A 245 -53.00 13.65 19.30
CA VAL A 245 -52.06 12.53 19.17
C VAL A 245 -50.74 13.05 18.60
N CYS A 246 -49.80 13.42 19.47
CA CYS A 246 -48.43 13.76 19.07
C CYS A 246 -47.62 12.47 18.84
N LEU A 247 -47.59 11.99 17.60
CA LEU A 247 -46.72 10.89 17.20
C LEU A 247 -45.29 11.40 16.97
N ASN A 248 -44.44 11.35 17.98
CA ASN A 248 -43.00 11.45 17.75
C ASN A 248 -42.48 10.09 17.29
N THR A 249 -42.21 9.94 16.00
CA THR A 249 -41.53 8.76 15.46
C THR A 249 -40.04 8.88 15.72
N LYS A 250 -39.50 8.08 16.66
CA LYS A 250 -38.05 7.88 16.78
C LYS A 250 -37.71 6.59 16.05
N VAL A 251 -36.95 6.71 14.96
CA VAL A 251 -36.38 5.55 14.27
C VAL A 251 -35.17 5.10 15.08
N ILE A 252 -35.26 3.94 15.71
CA ILE A 252 -34.12 3.30 16.37
C ILE A 252 -33.55 2.31 15.36
N ARG A 253 -32.35 2.57 14.85
CA ARG A 253 -31.63 1.62 13.99
C ARG A 253 -30.89 0.61 14.85
N THR A 254 -31.29 -0.65 14.76
CA THR A 254 -30.48 -1.81 15.16
C THR A 254 -30.31 -2.69 13.92
N GLU A 255 -29.22 -3.44 13.84
CA GLU A 255 -28.62 -3.94 12.59
C GLU A 255 -29.51 -4.77 11.63
N ASP A 256 -30.77 -5.09 11.94
CA ASP A 256 -31.66 -5.78 10.97
C ASP A 256 -33.17 -5.41 10.94
N VAL A 257 -33.68 -4.42 11.68
CA VAL A 257 -35.11 -3.98 11.52
C VAL A 257 -35.33 -2.51 11.94
N ASP A 258 -36.03 -1.72 11.13
CA ASP A 258 -36.56 -0.40 11.53
C ASP A 258 -37.86 -0.56 12.36
N LEU A 259 -37.78 -0.34 13.68
CA LEU A 259 -38.97 -0.27 14.55
C LEU A 259 -39.49 1.18 14.66
N ASN A 260 -40.74 1.40 14.25
CA ASN A 260 -41.47 2.64 14.53
C ASN A 260 -42.13 2.56 15.92
N VAL A 261 -41.51 3.16 16.93
CA VAL A 261 -42.13 3.31 18.25
C VAL A 261 -42.99 4.58 18.27
N CYS A 262 -44.29 4.41 18.45
CA CYS A 262 -45.25 5.51 18.58
C CYS A 262 -45.52 5.77 20.07
N SER A 263 -45.11 6.92 20.59
CA SER A 263 -45.56 7.40 21.90
C SER A 263 -46.82 8.24 21.71
N ALA A 264 -47.89 7.93 22.45
CA ALA A 264 -49.11 8.73 22.49
C ALA A 264 -49.25 9.35 23.88
N ARG A 265 -49.36 10.67 23.96
CA ARG A 265 -49.68 11.41 25.19
C ARG A 265 -51.11 11.91 25.07
N ILE A 266 -52.02 11.38 25.88
CA ILE A 266 -53.42 11.82 25.92
C ILE A 266 -53.53 12.83 27.07
N VAL A 267 -53.88 14.07 26.74
CA VAL A 267 -54.21 15.11 27.74
C VAL A 267 -55.71 15.31 27.69
N LEU A 268 -56.39 15.08 28.82
CA LEU A 268 -57.82 15.32 28.98
C LEU A 268 -57.98 16.60 29.80
N GLU A 269 -58.42 17.69 29.17
CA GLU A 269 -58.86 18.89 29.89
C GLU A 269 -60.37 18.80 30.10
N THR A 270 -60.80 18.63 31.36
CA THR A 270 -62.22 18.65 31.73
C THR A 270 -62.55 19.98 32.36
N GLY A 271 -63.33 20.81 31.67
CA GLY A 271 -63.92 22.00 32.25
C GLY A 271 -65.09 21.63 33.16
N HIS A 272 -64.81 21.53 34.47
CA HIS A 272 -65.71 21.25 35.61
C HIS A 272 -65.73 19.81 36.14
N ALA A 273 -65.89 19.73 37.46
CA ALA A 273 -65.80 18.53 38.29
C ALA A 273 -66.78 17.44 37.85
N LEU A 274 -66.24 16.32 37.39
CA LEU A 274 -66.99 15.12 37.05
C LEU A 274 -67.02 14.19 38.26
N GLY A 275 -68.18 13.61 38.54
CA GLY A 275 -68.34 12.57 39.57
C GLY A 275 -67.56 11.29 39.22
N THR A 276 -67.21 10.53 40.26
CA THR A 276 -66.32 9.35 40.22
C THR A 276 -66.66 8.31 39.15
N SER A 277 -67.91 8.24 38.68
CA SER A 277 -68.35 7.32 37.62
C SER A 277 -67.80 7.65 36.22
N VAL A 278 -67.51 8.92 35.91
CA VAL A 278 -67.01 9.35 34.58
C VAL A 278 -65.50 9.16 34.45
N GLN A 279 -64.75 9.25 35.55
CA GLN A 279 -63.32 8.90 35.60
C GLN A 279 -63.09 7.43 35.24
N ILE A 280 -63.97 6.54 35.71
CA ILE A 280 -63.88 5.08 35.48
C ILE A 280 -64.13 4.74 34.01
N LEU A 281 -65.09 5.39 33.35
CA LEU A 281 -65.35 5.24 31.91
C LEU A 281 -64.20 5.77 31.05
N ALA A 282 -63.59 6.91 31.42
CA ALA A 282 -62.41 7.44 30.73
C ALA A 282 -61.19 6.51 30.88
N GLN A 283 -60.98 5.90 32.06
CA GLN A 283 -59.93 4.90 32.28
C GLN A 283 -60.19 3.59 31.55
N GLU A 284 -61.44 3.11 31.46
CA GLU A 284 -61.79 1.95 30.65
C GLU A 284 -61.57 2.17 29.15
N LEU A 285 -61.90 3.34 28.62
CA LEU A 285 -61.69 3.70 27.21
C LEU A 285 -60.20 3.85 26.89
N VAL A 286 -59.41 4.47 27.78
CA VAL A 286 -57.94 4.55 27.64
C VAL A 286 -57.31 3.16 27.73
N GLY A 287 -57.79 2.30 28.64
CA GLY A 287 -57.37 0.90 28.73
C GLY A 287 -57.71 0.07 27.49
N LYS A 288 -58.90 0.25 26.92
CA LYS A 288 -59.34 -0.40 25.66
C LYS A 288 -58.55 0.11 24.45
N MET A 289 -58.24 1.41 24.38
CA MET A 289 -57.39 2.00 23.34
C MET A 289 -55.93 1.54 23.43
N LEU A 290 -55.35 1.50 24.63
CA LEU A 290 -53.98 1.04 24.85
C LEU A 290 -53.85 -0.47 24.52
N CYS A 291 -54.89 -1.26 24.82
CA CYS A 291 -54.97 -2.68 24.47
C CYS A 291 -55.13 -2.92 22.96
N LEU A 292 -55.86 -2.06 22.24
CA LEU A 292 -55.94 -2.08 20.77
C LEU A 292 -54.61 -1.70 20.11
N LEU A 293 -53.90 -0.70 20.64
CA LEU A 293 -52.55 -0.32 20.19
C LEU A 293 -51.53 -1.44 20.45
N LEU A 294 -51.60 -2.12 21.60
CA LEU A 294 -50.74 -3.28 21.92
C LEU A 294 -51.08 -4.54 21.10
N LYS A 295 -52.35 -4.77 20.74
CA LYS A 295 -52.73 -5.84 19.80
C LYS A 295 -52.21 -5.58 18.39
N PHE A 296 -52.17 -4.31 17.97
CA PHE A 296 -51.58 -3.92 16.68
C PHE A 296 -50.06 -4.11 16.64
N THR A 297 -49.34 -3.81 17.73
CA THR A 297 -47.88 -4.09 17.82
C THR A 297 -47.57 -5.58 17.94
N HIS A 298 -48.44 -6.37 18.56
CA HIS A 298 -48.29 -7.84 18.63
C HIS A 298 -48.57 -8.51 17.27
N ALA A 299 -49.55 -8.03 16.50
CA ALA A 299 -49.87 -8.53 15.16
C ALA A 299 -48.77 -8.23 14.12
N THR A 300 -48.03 -7.13 14.29
CA THR A 300 -46.84 -6.82 13.48
C THR A 300 -45.61 -7.62 13.92
N LEU A 301 -45.44 -7.90 15.22
CA LEU A 301 -44.37 -8.79 15.72
C LEU A 301 -44.53 -10.24 15.23
N HIS A 302 -45.77 -10.74 15.16
CA HIS A 302 -46.06 -12.14 14.77
C HIS A 302 -45.79 -12.44 13.29
N ARG A 303 -45.69 -11.41 12.43
CA ARG A 303 -45.23 -11.54 11.02
C ARG A 303 -43.72 -11.43 10.87
N ALA A 304 -43.01 -10.91 11.87
CA ALA A 304 -41.55 -10.76 11.86
C ALA A 304 -40.82 -11.95 12.54
N ALA A 305 -41.52 -12.76 13.34
CA ALA A 305 -40.93 -13.84 14.14
C ALA A 305 -41.17 -15.27 13.57
N LEU A 306 -40.90 -15.49 12.28
CA LEU A 306 -40.78 -16.84 11.69
C LEU A 306 -39.31 -17.17 11.40
N ALA A 307 -38.42 -17.03 12.38
CA ALA A 307 -37.04 -17.52 12.27
C ALA A 307 -36.28 -17.65 13.61
N VAL A 308 -36.92 -18.04 14.73
CA VAL A 308 -36.16 -18.60 15.88
C VAL A 308 -36.97 -19.70 16.54
N SER A 309 -36.30 -20.82 16.76
CA SER A 309 -36.79 -22.09 17.32
C SER A 309 -37.65 -21.92 18.57
N ALA A 310 -38.67 -22.76 18.65
CA ALA A 310 -39.57 -22.95 19.77
C ALA A 310 -38.83 -23.31 21.07
N GLU A 311 -39.25 -22.69 22.19
CA GLU A 311 -39.44 -23.38 23.46
C GLU A 311 -40.35 -22.57 24.39
N ARG A 312 -41.52 -23.17 24.70
CA ARG A 312 -42.45 -22.90 25.81
C ARG A 312 -42.54 -21.47 26.37
N LEU A 313 -43.63 -20.75 26.04
CA LEU A 313 -44.38 -20.02 27.07
C LEU A 313 -45.87 -19.94 26.71
N THR A 314 -46.63 -20.76 27.42
CA THR A 314 -48.09 -20.81 27.47
C THR A 314 -48.65 -19.56 28.16
N ALA A 315 -49.75 -19.06 27.59
CA ALA A 315 -50.72 -18.11 28.14
C ALA A 315 -50.59 -17.73 29.63
N ARG A 316 -50.26 -16.45 29.90
CA ARG A 316 -50.80 -15.57 30.98
C ARG A 316 -49.88 -14.33 31.20
N PRO A 317 -50.21 -13.15 30.62
CA PRO A 317 -49.59 -11.91 31.10
C PRO A 317 -50.56 -10.72 31.19
N CYS A 318 -51.81 -10.93 31.66
CA CYS A 318 -52.65 -9.80 32.09
C CYS A 318 -52.66 -9.58 33.62
N ALA A 319 -52.17 -10.54 34.41
CA ALA A 319 -52.27 -10.47 35.88
C ALA A 319 -51.01 -9.89 36.57
N LEU A 320 -49.83 -9.91 35.93
CA LEU A 320 -48.57 -9.50 36.58
C LEU A 320 -48.17 -8.03 36.36
N VAL A 321 -48.82 -7.31 35.44
CA VAL A 321 -48.59 -5.86 35.27
C VAL A 321 -49.40 -5.03 36.29
N TYR A 322 -50.39 -5.65 36.94
CA TYR A 322 -51.25 -4.98 37.94
C TYR A 322 -50.56 -4.71 39.28
N LEU A 323 -49.43 -5.37 39.57
CA LEU A 323 -48.74 -5.24 40.87
C LEU A 323 -47.49 -4.34 40.83
N ALA A 324 -46.99 -3.97 39.65
CA ALA A 324 -45.79 -3.15 39.52
C ALA A 324 -46.05 -1.64 39.35
N THR A 325 -47.31 -1.19 39.37
CA THR A 325 -47.68 0.23 39.24
C THR A 325 -48.23 0.87 40.52
N TRP A 326 -48.32 0.13 41.62
CA TRP A 326 -48.84 0.64 42.89
C TRP A 326 -47.77 1.25 43.83
N GLU A 327 -46.46 1.13 43.52
CA GLU A 327 -45.37 1.70 44.34
C GLU A 327 -44.71 2.96 43.78
N VAL A 328 -45.23 3.54 42.68
CA VAL A 328 -44.64 4.76 42.08
C VAL A 328 -45.58 5.97 42.10
N LEU A 329 -46.73 5.88 42.79
CA LEU A 329 -47.70 6.99 42.89
C LEU A 329 -48.05 7.35 44.35
N LEU A 330 -47.03 7.51 45.19
CA LEU A 330 -47.17 8.07 46.55
C LEU A 330 -46.09 9.11 46.90
N LEU A 331 -45.42 9.68 45.89
CA LEU A 331 -44.43 10.75 46.09
C LEU A 331 -44.57 11.88 45.05
N VAL A 332 -45.79 12.42 44.88
CA VAL A 332 -45.99 13.81 44.43
C VAL A 332 -47.28 14.33 45.07
N ASP A 333 -47.23 14.62 46.37
CA ASP A 333 -48.12 15.59 47.02
C ASP A 333 -47.46 16.02 48.35
N LEU A 334 -46.54 16.97 48.25
CA LEU A 334 -46.12 17.86 49.35
C LEU A 334 -45.36 19.05 48.74
N SER A 335 -46.10 19.91 48.04
CA SER A 335 -45.85 21.36 47.96
C SER A 335 -46.88 22.03 47.05
N VAL A 336 -48.11 22.21 47.56
CA VAL A 336 -48.83 23.49 47.67
C VAL A 336 -49.71 23.40 48.91
#